data_AF-A0A1L9UH06-F1
#
_entry.id   AF-A0A1L9UH06-F1
#
_cell.length_a   1.000
_cell.length_b   1.000
_cell.length_c   1.000
_cell.angle_alpha   90.00
_cell.angle_beta   90.00
_cell.angle_gamma   90.00
#
_symmetry.space_group_name_H-M   'P 1'
#
loop_
_entity.id
_entity.type
_entity.pdbx_description
1 polymer ?
#
loop_
_entity_poly.entity_id
_entity_poly.type
_entity_poly.pdbx_seq_one_letter_code
_entity_poly.pdbx_strand_id
1 'polypeptide(L)'
;MPLFQPERVAVIGGGCTGITTFWALRNSAHDVHLFEASDSLGGRVKALPFEHNGHRVDVNTNPPTFNAGASPNLLSLLDYLGITSVKAPFSFGATDGIDTFQWCGSILKSILLRPWTLCNIETYRVLCDVIWLKYMAVDVLDYGFETCKPTDFNMSSTDEYLAGEEYSNTFIENYLAPLLSMLWSTNAGKFLPRLPAKALVRCLYDHQLLKPRQALPNWRRIGPGMSHFIQTMTKNFPSSKVHLRTRVGKVVQYGKKYGIMTSAGEEMFFNHIVFAVNGQETIKILGSLANEQEKEIIRSLGSTRNISVLHSDPLLMPNVEDPGPACNYILGPSNQEWPSSSNNTTSHISSLSYIANFLDSIPSHLFGPIYITLNPFTPPHPSHVQGVWEFTDPEPSAQTLIAQHHLPSIQNRRGLSYGFCWTGRGHLEDAITAGLRIAIQDLGAEAPFHVKFHQDPLEAATSEQPPSLGLRDNVIRTIIRLIHVYILILRLVLVLLRALPGAAAKAKARLRPMCNAITTGKTS
;
A
#
# COMPACT_ATOMS: atom_id res chain seq x y z
N MET A 1 -38.18 -16.85 18.01
CA MET A 1 -37.17 -16.63 16.94
C MET A 1 -37.93 -16.22 15.69
N PRO A 2 -37.67 -15.05 15.08
CA PRO A 2 -38.27 -14.75 13.78
C PRO A 2 -37.70 -15.77 12.79
N LEU A 3 -38.58 -16.40 12.00
CA LEU A 3 -38.20 -17.25 10.88
C LEU A 3 -37.37 -16.41 9.89
N PHE A 4 -36.08 -16.71 9.78
CA PHE A 4 -35.19 -16.10 8.77
C PHE A 4 -35.79 -16.44 7.40
N GLN A 5 -36.38 -15.46 6.71
CA GLN A 5 -36.86 -15.69 5.36
C GLN A 5 -35.67 -15.64 4.40
N PRO A 6 -35.55 -16.59 3.46
CA PRO A 6 -34.47 -16.60 2.49
C PRO A 6 -34.57 -15.35 1.61
N GLU A 7 -33.61 -14.43 1.77
CA GLU A 7 -33.53 -13.22 0.95
C GLU A 7 -32.78 -13.46 -0.34
N ARG A 8 -33.17 -12.76 -1.41
CA ARG A 8 -32.42 -12.77 -2.67
C ARG A 8 -31.38 -11.67 -2.65
N VAL A 9 -30.11 -12.01 -2.81
CA VAL A 9 -28.97 -11.09 -2.66
C VAL A 9 -28.23 -10.96 -4.00
N ALA A 10 -27.99 -9.73 -4.45
CA ALA A 10 -27.12 -9.46 -5.59
C ALA A 10 -25.76 -8.95 -5.09
N VAL A 11 -24.68 -9.62 -5.50
CA VAL A 11 -23.31 -9.16 -5.31
C VAL A 11 -22.82 -8.59 -6.63
N ILE A 12 -22.51 -7.30 -6.67
CA ILE A 12 -22.07 -6.58 -7.87
C ILE A 12 -20.55 -6.41 -7.81
N GLY A 13 -19.83 -7.08 -8.70
CA GLY A 13 -18.37 -7.07 -8.79
C GLY A 13 -17.76 -8.42 -8.39
N GLY A 14 -17.11 -9.08 -9.35
CA GLY A 14 -16.42 -10.37 -9.23
C GLY A 14 -14.94 -10.25 -8.83
N GLY A 15 -14.56 -9.19 -8.12
CA GLY A 15 -13.23 -9.07 -7.50
C GLY A 15 -13.14 -9.86 -6.17
N CYS A 16 -11.99 -9.80 -5.50
CA CYS A 16 -11.76 -10.55 -4.25
C CYS A 16 -12.83 -10.32 -3.19
N THR A 17 -13.30 -9.09 -3.00
CA THR A 17 -14.38 -8.77 -2.05
C THR A 17 -15.67 -9.51 -2.40
N GLY A 18 -16.14 -9.40 -3.64
CA GLY A 18 -17.39 -10.02 -4.07
C GLY A 18 -17.33 -11.55 -4.14
N ILE A 19 -16.20 -12.10 -4.60
CA ILE A 19 -15.94 -13.55 -4.55
C ILE A 19 -15.99 -14.04 -3.10
N THR A 20 -15.36 -13.33 -2.17
CA THR A 20 -15.33 -13.72 -0.76
C THR A 20 -16.73 -13.64 -0.13
N THR A 21 -17.49 -12.58 -0.41
CA THR A 21 -18.89 -12.47 0.06
C THR A 21 -19.75 -13.60 -0.49
N PHE A 22 -19.70 -13.86 -1.80
CA PHE A 22 -20.46 -14.93 -2.43
C PHE A 22 -20.07 -16.31 -1.87
N TRP A 23 -18.76 -16.57 -1.73
CA TRP A 23 -18.22 -17.79 -1.15
C TRP A 23 -18.70 -18.02 0.28
N ALA A 24 -18.72 -16.97 1.10
CA ALA A 24 -19.15 -17.07 2.50
C ALA A 24 -20.67 -17.30 2.63
N LEU A 25 -21.46 -16.74 1.73
CA LEU A 25 -22.92 -16.89 1.74
C LEU A 25 -23.42 -18.19 1.08
N ARG A 26 -22.56 -18.96 0.40
CA ARG A 26 -23.00 -20.14 -0.38
C ARG A 26 -23.76 -21.20 0.44
N ASN A 27 -23.47 -21.29 1.74
CA ASN A 27 -24.09 -22.25 2.66
C ASN A 27 -25.21 -21.60 3.50
N SER A 28 -25.53 -20.33 3.24
CA SER A 28 -26.62 -19.63 3.91
C SER A 28 -27.97 -19.99 3.27
N ALA A 29 -29.06 -19.57 3.91
CA ALA A 29 -30.40 -19.70 3.35
C ALA A 29 -30.67 -18.72 2.18
N HIS A 30 -29.77 -17.78 1.91
CA HIS A 30 -29.98 -16.73 0.92
C HIS A 30 -29.83 -17.23 -0.51
N ASP A 31 -30.65 -16.66 -1.41
CA ASP A 31 -30.49 -16.85 -2.85
C ASP A 31 -29.54 -15.79 -3.42
N VAL A 32 -28.25 -16.13 -3.48
CA VAL A 32 -27.19 -15.17 -3.86
C VAL A 32 -26.84 -15.28 -5.33
N HIS A 33 -26.76 -14.14 -6.01
CA HIS A 33 -26.31 -14.00 -7.40
C HIS A 33 -25.10 -13.06 -7.46
N LEU A 34 -24.05 -13.43 -8.21
CA LEU A 34 -22.85 -12.62 -8.44
C LEU A 34 -22.86 -12.07 -9.87
N PHE A 35 -22.65 -10.77 -10.03
CA PHE A 35 -22.60 -10.09 -11.32
C PHE A 35 -21.19 -9.55 -11.57
N GLU A 36 -20.59 -9.95 -12.68
CA GLU A 36 -19.26 -9.51 -13.09
C GLU A 36 -19.29 -8.97 -14.52
N ALA A 37 -18.70 -7.78 -14.70
CA ALA A 37 -18.70 -7.09 -15.99
C ALA A 37 -17.77 -7.74 -17.01
N SER A 38 -16.66 -8.34 -16.55
CA SER A 38 -15.74 -9.09 -17.39
C SER A 38 -16.15 -10.55 -17.57
N ASP A 39 -15.39 -11.29 -18.38
CA ASP A 39 -15.66 -12.68 -18.71
C ASP A 39 -15.01 -13.69 -17.74
N SER A 40 -14.41 -13.19 -16.66
CA SER A 40 -13.73 -14.01 -15.66
C SER A 40 -13.85 -13.37 -14.27
N LEU A 41 -13.82 -14.20 -13.22
CA LEU A 41 -13.75 -13.75 -11.84
C LEU A 41 -12.28 -13.49 -11.44
N GLY A 42 -12.07 -12.59 -10.50
CA GLY A 42 -10.76 -12.29 -9.91
C GLY A 42 -10.43 -10.80 -9.89
N GLY A 43 -11.09 -10.00 -10.73
CA GLY A 43 -10.88 -8.55 -10.82
C GLY A 43 -9.42 -8.22 -11.18
N ARG A 44 -8.66 -7.72 -10.20
CA ARG A 44 -7.23 -7.40 -10.33
C ARG A 44 -6.36 -8.64 -10.56
N VAL A 45 -6.77 -9.79 -10.02
CA VAL A 45 -6.03 -11.05 -10.14
C VAL A 45 -6.35 -11.71 -11.47
N LYS A 46 -5.37 -11.76 -12.37
CA LYS A 46 -5.45 -12.41 -13.68
C LYS A 46 -4.17 -13.17 -13.97
N ALA A 47 -4.27 -14.12 -14.88
CA ALA A 47 -3.14 -14.76 -15.54
C ALA A 47 -3.02 -14.19 -16.95
N LEU A 48 -1.86 -13.69 -17.32
CA LEU A 48 -1.57 -13.23 -18.68
C LEU A 48 -0.51 -14.13 -19.32
N PRO A 49 -0.70 -14.54 -20.58
CA PRO A 49 0.29 -15.36 -21.26
C PRO A 49 1.56 -14.54 -21.53
N PHE A 50 2.69 -15.19 -21.33
CA PHE A 50 4.01 -14.69 -21.68
C PHE A 50 4.72 -15.74 -22.55
N GLU A 51 5.19 -15.32 -23.72
CA GLU A 51 5.84 -16.14 -24.72
C GLU A 51 7.31 -15.73 -24.89
N HIS A 52 8.22 -16.68 -24.83
CA HIS A 52 9.64 -16.44 -25.06
C HIS A 52 10.30 -17.69 -25.64
N ASN A 53 11.04 -17.53 -26.75
CA ASN A 53 11.73 -18.62 -27.45
C ASN A 53 10.85 -19.86 -27.72
N GLY A 54 9.56 -19.65 -28.06
CA GLY A 54 8.61 -20.73 -28.33
C GLY A 54 8.04 -21.43 -27.08
N HIS A 55 8.45 -21.03 -25.88
CA HIS A 55 7.82 -21.44 -24.63
C HIS A 55 6.75 -20.44 -24.22
N ARG A 56 5.67 -20.93 -23.58
CA ARG A 56 4.59 -20.11 -23.03
C ARG A 56 4.35 -20.42 -21.56
N VAL A 57 4.13 -19.39 -20.77
CA VAL A 57 3.77 -19.47 -19.34
C VAL A 57 2.73 -18.41 -19.01
N ASP A 58 1.84 -18.72 -18.08
CA ASP A 58 0.88 -17.75 -17.56
C ASP A 58 1.48 -17.04 -16.34
N VAL A 59 1.57 -15.71 -16.41
CA VAL A 59 2.13 -14.83 -15.38
C VAL A 59 1.00 -14.20 -14.58
N ASN A 60 1.08 -14.22 -13.24
CA ASN A 60 0.07 -13.57 -12.42
C ASN A 60 0.27 -12.05 -12.43
N THR A 61 -0.81 -11.30 -12.69
CA THR A 61 -0.79 -9.82 -12.70
C THR A 61 -0.58 -9.19 -11.34
N ASN A 62 -0.79 -9.95 -10.26
CA ASN A 62 -0.67 -9.49 -8.88
C ASN A 62 0.32 -10.38 -8.13
N PRO A 63 1.30 -9.80 -7.40
CA PRO A 63 2.23 -10.58 -6.60
C PRO A 63 1.49 -11.51 -5.60
N PRO A 64 1.81 -12.81 -5.55
CA PRO A 64 1.20 -13.76 -4.60
C PRO A 64 1.73 -13.62 -3.17
N THR A 65 2.45 -12.55 -2.86
CA THR A 65 3.17 -12.39 -1.58
C THR A 65 2.40 -11.57 -0.56
N PHE A 66 2.51 -11.94 0.71
CA PHE A 66 1.85 -11.27 1.83
C PHE A 66 2.61 -11.46 3.14
N ASN A 67 2.29 -10.63 4.14
CA ASN A 67 2.78 -10.79 5.51
C ASN A 67 1.80 -11.63 6.32
N ALA A 68 2.16 -12.87 6.67
CA ALA A 68 1.28 -13.76 7.43
C ALA A 68 0.89 -13.21 8.81
N GLY A 69 1.73 -12.36 9.43
CA GLY A 69 1.41 -11.71 10.70
C GLY A 69 0.39 -10.58 10.57
N ALA A 70 0.34 -9.94 9.41
CA ALA A 70 -0.61 -8.87 9.12
C ALA A 70 -1.90 -9.37 8.46
N SER A 71 -1.89 -10.57 7.87
CA SER A 71 -2.99 -11.13 7.05
C SER A 71 -3.61 -12.42 7.64
N PRO A 72 -4.25 -12.36 8.82
CA PRO A 72 -4.78 -13.55 9.49
C PRO A 72 -5.98 -14.18 8.77
N ASN A 73 -6.85 -13.39 8.14
CA ASN A 73 -8.04 -13.92 7.47
C ASN A 73 -7.68 -14.62 6.16
N LEU A 74 -6.74 -14.05 5.39
CA LEU A 74 -6.15 -14.70 4.23
C LEU A 74 -5.51 -16.03 4.61
N LEU A 75 -4.69 -16.06 5.67
CA LEU A 75 -4.03 -17.30 6.11
C LEU A 75 -5.06 -18.37 6.50
N SER A 76 -6.06 -18.02 7.29
CA SER A 76 -7.14 -18.93 7.70
C SER A 76 -7.93 -19.45 6.51
N LEU A 77 -8.18 -18.59 5.51
CA LEU A 77 -8.86 -18.97 4.28
C LEU A 77 -8.01 -19.93 3.43
N LEU A 78 -6.71 -19.66 3.27
CA LEU A 78 -5.80 -20.55 2.55
C LEU A 78 -5.73 -21.93 3.20
N ASP A 79 -5.61 -21.97 4.53
CA ASP A 79 -5.57 -23.21 5.29
C ASP A 79 -6.88 -24.01 5.13
N TYR A 80 -8.04 -23.34 5.21
CA TYR A 80 -9.34 -23.97 4.99
C TYR A 80 -9.51 -24.52 3.56
N LEU A 81 -8.98 -23.81 2.55
CA LEU A 81 -9.02 -24.24 1.15
C LEU A 81 -7.96 -25.32 0.82
N GLY A 82 -7.07 -25.65 1.76
CA GLY A 82 -5.95 -26.56 1.52
C GLY A 82 -4.88 -26.00 0.60
N ILE A 83 -4.76 -24.67 0.47
CA ILE A 83 -3.77 -24.02 -0.39
C ILE A 83 -2.51 -23.74 0.43
N THR A 84 -1.40 -24.37 0.03
CA THR A 84 -0.12 -24.19 0.71
C THR A 84 0.44 -22.80 0.51
N SER A 85 0.82 -22.13 1.60
CA SER A 85 1.66 -20.93 1.56
C SER A 85 3.12 -21.30 1.80
N VAL A 86 4.06 -20.69 1.08
CA VAL A 86 5.51 -20.97 1.15
C VAL A 86 6.23 -19.73 1.63
N LYS A 87 7.35 -19.89 2.36
CA LYS A 87 8.18 -18.75 2.77
C LYS A 87 8.75 -18.03 1.54
N ALA A 88 8.64 -16.71 1.52
CA ALA A 88 9.24 -15.85 0.51
C ALA A 88 10.29 -14.93 1.16
N PRO A 89 11.35 -14.52 0.46
CA PRO A 89 12.23 -13.48 0.96
C PRO A 89 11.47 -12.16 1.04
N PHE A 90 11.77 -11.41 2.09
CA PHE A 90 11.36 -10.03 2.25
C PHE A 90 12.47 -9.14 1.68
N SER A 91 12.33 -8.73 0.43
CA SER A 91 13.36 -7.96 -0.29
C SER A 91 12.70 -6.89 -1.16
N PHE A 92 13.18 -5.65 -1.03
CA PHE A 92 12.75 -4.51 -1.84
C PHE A 92 13.95 -3.59 -2.11
N GLY A 93 13.86 -2.74 -3.11
CA GLY A 93 14.91 -1.77 -3.42
C GLY A 93 14.38 -0.51 -4.04
N ALA A 94 15.24 0.50 -4.13
CA ALA A 94 15.04 1.74 -4.85
C ALA A 94 16.17 1.96 -5.85
N THR A 95 15.87 2.54 -7.00
CA THR A 95 16.88 2.96 -7.96
C THR A 95 16.43 4.20 -8.71
N ASP A 96 17.36 5.09 -9.02
CA ASP A 96 17.14 6.23 -9.91
C ASP A 96 17.76 6.01 -11.31
N GLY A 97 18.21 4.77 -11.58
CA GLY A 97 18.91 4.38 -12.81
C GLY A 97 20.44 4.49 -12.75
N ILE A 98 20.99 5.21 -11.76
CA ILE A 98 22.44 5.35 -11.53
C ILE A 98 22.81 4.66 -10.22
N ASP A 99 22.15 5.08 -9.14
CA ASP A 99 22.30 4.54 -7.81
C ASP A 99 21.20 3.50 -7.52
N THR A 100 21.59 2.46 -6.78
CA THR A 100 20.68 1.39 -6.37
C THR A 100 20.79 1.17 -4.87
N PHE A 101 19.69 1.32 -4.15
CA PHE A 101 19.53 0.94 -2.76
C PHE A 101 18.78 -0.38 -2.67
N GLN A 102 19.40 -1.38 -2.04
CA GLN A 102 18.78 -2.69 -1.88
C GLN A 102 18.62 -3.01 -0.40
N TRP A 103 17.39 -3.39 -0.03
CA TRP A 103 17.03 -3.75 1.33
C TRP A 103 16.56 -5.21 1.37
N CYS A 104 17.40 -6.05 1.96
CA CYS A 104 17.10 -7.48 2.10
C CYS A 104 16.93 -7.83 3.57
N GLY A 105 15.69 -8.18 3.94
CA GLY A 105 15.41 -8.81 5.22
C GLY A 105 15.84 -8.00 6.44
N SER A 106 16.78 -8.53 7.23
CA SER A 106 17.33 -7.80 8.36
C SER A 106 18.36 -6.79 7.86
N ILE A 107 18.12 -5.51 8.17
CA ILE A 107 19.04 -4.40 7.91
C ILE A 107 20.46 -4.72 8.40
N LEU A 108 20.60 -5.37 9.57
CA LEU A 108 21.89 -5.80 10.10
C LEU A 108 22.57 -6.85 9.22
N LYS A 109 21.82 -7.81 8.66
CA LYS A 109 22.39 -8.78 7.72
C LYS A 109 22.80 -8.13 6.41
N SER A 110 22.00 -7.18 5.91
CA SER A 110 22.35 -6.41 4.70
C SER A 110 23.65 -5.61 4.90
N ILE A 111 23.82 -4.98 6.06
CA ILE A 111 25.06 -4.27 6.44
C ILE A 111 26.24 -5.25 6.60
N LEU A 112 26.05 -6.39 7.26
CA LEU A 112 27.12 -7.38 7.43
C LEU A 112 27.59 -7.99 6.10
N LEU A 113 26.67 -8.17 5.15
CA LEU A 113 26.97 -8.67 3.81
C LEU A 113 27.66 -7.61 2.93
N ARG A 114 27.41 -6.32 3.19
CA ARG A 114 28.01 -5.19 2.45
C ARG A 114 28.44 -4.08 3.42
N PRO A 115 29.52 -4.28 4.20
CA PRO A 115 29.94 -3.32 5.23
C PRO A 115 30.39 -1.98 4.64
N TRP A 116 30.91 -2.00 3.41
CA TRP A 116 31.34 -0.81 2.65
C TRP A 116 30.18 0.15 2.35
N THR A 117 28.93 -0.32 2.36
CA THR A 117 27.75 0.55 2.15
C THR A 117 27.62 1.56 3.30
N LEU A 118 28.18 1.29 4.49
CA LEU A 118 28.26 2.28 5.57
C LEU A 118 29.24 3.43 5.31
N CYS A 119 30.14 3.30 4.33
CA CYS A 119 31.00 4.40 3.91
C CYS A 119 30.21 5.48 3.14
N ASN A 120 29.02 5.14 2.62
CA ASN A 120 28.11 6.13 2.07
C ASN A 120 27.33 6.80 3.21
N ILE A 121 27.57 8.11 3.38
CA ILE A 121 26.93 8.95 4.39
C ILE A 121 25.39 8.91 4.32
N GLU A 122 24.84 8.77 3.12
CA GLU A 122 23.41 8.72 2.88
C GLU A 122 22.81 7.41 3.39
N THR A 123 23.48 6.28 3.12
CA THR A 123 23.06 4.97 3.66
C THR A 123 23.10 4.99 5.19
N TYR A 124 24.17 5.54 5.78
CA TYR A 124 24.25 5.69 7.23
C TYR A 124 23.09 6.53 7.80
N ARG A 125 22.74 7.63 7.13
CA ARG A 125 21.61 8.48 7.53
C ARG A 125 20.29 7.72 7.49
N VAL A 126 20.02 6.97 6.42
CA VAL A 126 18.82 6.11 6.32
C VAL A 126 18.75 5.11 7.46
N LEU A 127 19.87 4.50 7.84
CA LEU A 127 19.90 3.55 8.95
C LEU A 127 19.55 4.18 10.29
N CYS A 128 20.08 5.37 10.56
CA CYS A 128 19.72 6.15 11.75
C CYS A 128 18.22 6.46 11.76
N ASP A 129 17.67 6.91 10.64
CA ASP A 129 16.24 7.20 10.48
C ASP A 129 15.37 5.97 10.69
N VAL A 130 15.77 4.80 10.17
CA VAL A 130 15.04 3.53 10.40
C VAL A 130 15.05 3.13 11.88
N ILE A 131 16.18 3.30 12.56
CA ILE A 131 16.28 3.02 14.01
C ILE A 131 15.38 4.00 14.78
N TRP A 132 15.41 5.28 14.43
CA TRP A 132 14.55 6.30 15.02
C TRP A 132 13.07 5.93 14.85
N LEU A 133 12.63 5.62 13.63
CA LEU A 133 11.27 5.18 13.33
C LEU A 133 10.85 3.99 14.18
N LYS A 134 11.67 2.93 14.25
CA LYS A 134 11.34 1.70 14.99
C LYS A 134 11.08 1.94 16.47
N TYR A 135 11.81 2.87 17.09
CA TYR A 135 11.75 3.10 18.53
C TYR A 135 10.86 4.27 18.95
N MET A 136 10.67 5.27 18.09
CA MET A 136 9.93 6.49 18.41
C MET A 136 8.55 6.53 17.78
N ALA A 137 8.35 5.96 16.59
CA ALA A 137 7.07 6.07 15.89
C ALA A 137 5.91 5.40 16.66
N VAL A 138 6.20 4.40 17.51
CA VAL A 138 5.19 3.74 18.35
C VAL A 138 4.46 4.72 19.26
N ASP A 139 5.10 5.82 19.68
CA ASP A 139 4.48 6.85 20.51
C ASP A 139 3.26 7.50 19.85
N VAL A 140 3.22 7.53 18.52
CA VAL A 140 2.06 8.04 17.74
C VAL A 140 0.81 7.20 18.00
N LEU A 141 0.96 5.92 18.39
CA LEU A 141 -0.16 5.04 18.74
C LEU A 141 -0.58 5.18 20.22
N ASP A 142 0.31 5.67 21.08
CA ASP A 142 0.10 5.79 22.54
C ASP A 142 -0.59 7.10 22.94
N TYR A 143 -0.76 8.07 22.04
CA TYR A 143 -1.52 9.30 22.28
C TYR A 143 -3.03 9.01 22.45
N GLY A 144 -3.37 8.49 23.62
CA GLY A 144 -4.71 8.33 24.16
C GLY A 144 -4.77 9.02 25.53
N PHE A 145 -4.49 10.32 25.59
CA PHE A 145 -4.78 11.16 26.76
C PHE A 145 -4.89 12.63 26.36
N GLU A 146 -5.77 12.93 25.40
CA GLU A 146 -6.45 14.21 25.39
C GLU A 146 -7.78 14.03 24.67
N THR A 147 -8.84 14.51 25.30
CA THR A 147 -10.21 14.47 24.84
C THR A 147 -10.36 15.34 23.58
N CYS A 148 -9.88 14.88 22.44
CA CYS A 148 -10.23 15.46 21.16
C CYS A 148 -11.68 15.07 20.86
N LYS A 149 -12.55 16.07 20.71
CA LYS A 149 -13.90 15.85 20.23
C LYS A 149 -13.83 15.22 18.84
N PRO A 150 -14.85 14.44 18.40
CA PRO A 150 -14.91 13.85 17.05
C PRO A 150 -14.80 14.86 15.88
N THR A 151 -14.81 16.16 16.18
CA THR A 151 -14.67 17.27 15.22
C THR A 151 -13.22 17.74 15.04
N ASP A 152 -12.28 17.32 15.90
CA ASP A 152 -10.87 17.71 15.85
C ASP A 152 -10.02 16.60 15.24
N PHE A 153 -10.36 16.15 14.02
CA PHE A 153 -9.45 15.35 13.19
C PHE A 153 -8.32 16.24 12.63
N ASN A 154 -7.60 16.95 13.50
CA ASN A 154 -6.36 17.63 13.13
C ASN A 154 -5.26 16.57 13.08
N MET A 155 -5.41 15.63 12.16
CA MET A 155 -4.46 14.55 11.94
C MET A 155 -3.32 15.10 11.13
N SER A 156 -2.12 15.12 11.72
CA SER A 156 -0.92 15.44 10.97
C SER A 156 -0.80 14.48 9.78
N SER A 157 -0.55 15.06 8.62
CA SER A 157 -0.19 14.27 7.45
C SER A 157 1.14 13.56 7.71
N THR A 158 1.40 12.50 6.95
CA THR A 158 2.70 11.82 7.03
C THR A 158 3.84 12.78 6.72
N ASP A 159 3.68 13.66 5.74
CA ASP A 159 4.71 14.65 5.39
C ASP A 159 4.98 15.61 6.56
N GLU A 160 3.94 16.12 7.21
CA GLU A 160 4.08 16.98 8.39
C GLU A 160 4.76 16.26 9.56
N TYR A 161 4.39 15.00 9.81
CA TYR A 161 5.04 14.18 10.83
C TYR A 161 6.52 13.92 10.52
N LEU A 162 6.82 13.50 9.29
CA LEU A 162 8.18 13.19 8.89
C LEU A 162 9.08 14.43 8.89
N ALA A 163 8.55 15.57 8.46
CA ALA A 163 9.25 16.86 8.53
C ALA A 163 9.47 17.32 9.98
N GLY A 164 8.45 17.18 10.85
CA GLY A 164 8.53 17.54 12.26
C GLY A 164 9.57 16.73 13.04
N GLU A 165 9.76 15.46 12.67
CA GLU A 165 10.76 14.55 13.26
C GLU A 165 12.13 14.58 12.54
N GLU A 166 12.31 15.49 11.57
CA GLU A 166 13.55 15.66 10.77
C GLU A 166 14.03 14.40 10.00
N TYR A 167 13.11 13.53 9.56
CA TYR A 167 13.48 12.40 8.69
C TYR A 167 14.10 12.88 7.38
N SER A 168 15.09 12.15 6.87
CA SER A 168 15.75 12.52 5.61
C SER A 168 14.91 12.17 4.38
N ASN A 169 14.98 13.01 3.33
CA ASN A 169 14.37 12.68 2.03
C ASN A 169 14.90 11.35 1.47
N THR A 170 16.20 11.08 1.64
CA THR A 170 16.81 9.80 1.29
C THR A 170 16.12 8.62 1.99
N PHE A 171 15.75 8.74 3.27
CA PHE A 171 15.00 7.69 3.97
C PHE A 171 13.60 7.53 3.39
N ILE A 172 12.91 8.62 3.08
CA ILE A 172 11.57 8.61 2.51
C ILE A 172 11.57 7.91 1.15
N GLU A 173 12.47 8.33 0.25
CA GLU A 173 12.52 7.88 -1.14
C GLU A 173 13.18 6.51 -1.32
N ASN A 174 14.26 6.25 -0.59
CA ASN A 174 15.06 5.04 -0.80
C ASN A 174 14.68 3.89 0.14
N TYR A 175 13.93 4.14 1.22
CA TYR A 175 13.50 3.09 2.16
C TYR A 175 11.99 3.05 2.38
N LEU A 176 11.36 4.14 2.82
CA LEU A 176 9.97 4.12 3.27
C LEU A 176 8.97 3.92 2.12
N ALA A 177 9.05 4.72 1.06
CA ALA A 177 8.18 4.59 -0.10
C ALA A 177 8.36 3.23 -0.82
N PRO A 178 9.59 2.71 -1.05
CA PRO A 178 9.82 1.37 -1.58
C PRO A 178 9.23 0.25 -0.70
N LEU A 179 9.42 0.35 0.62
CA LEU A 179 8.87 -0.60 1.58
C LEU A 179 7.34 -0.66 1.50
N LEU A 180 6.67 0.49 1.59
CA LEU A 180 5.20 0.56 1.51
C LEU A 180 4.70 0.12 0.14
N SER A 181 5.45 0.43 -0.93
CA SER A 181 5.11 0.01 -2.28
C SER A 181 5.14 -1.52 -2.43
N MET A 182 6.10 -2.17 -1.78
CA MET A 182 6.15 -3.64 -1.69
C MET A 182 4.98 -4.19 -0.86
N LEU A 183 4.66 -3.58 0.29
CA LEU A 183 3.59 -4.04 1.19
C LEU A 183 2.20 -3.99 0.52
N TRP A 184 1.92 -2.91 -0.20
CA TRP A 184 0.61 -2.66 -0.79
C TRP A 184 0.54 -3.05 -2.26
N SER A 185 1.65 -3.46 -2.87
CA SER A 185 1.73 -3.76 -4.30
C SER A 185 1.23 -2.60 -5.19
N THR A 186 1.57 -1.37 -4.83
CA THR A 186 1.17 -0.13 -5.53
C THR A 186 2.23 0.94 -5.35
N ASN A 187 2.25 1.99 -6.16
CA ASN A 187 3.22 3.08 -5.99
C ASN A 187 2.85 3.93 -4.77
N ALA A 188 3.43 3.62 -3.61
CA ALA A 188 3.10 4.25 -2.34
C ALA A 188 3.60 5.71 -2.25
N GLY A 189 4.63 6.11 -3.01
CA GLY A 189 5.13 7.49 -2.99
C GLY A 189 4.07 8.52 -3.41
N LYS A 190 3.11 8.11 -4.24
CA LYS A 190 1.96 8.95 -4.63
C LYS A 190 1.01 9.26 -3.46
N PHE A 191 0.89 8.35 -2.50
CA PHE A 191 -0.10 8.43 -1.43
C PHE A 191 0.51 8.82 -0.08
N LEU A 192 1.81 8.60 0.09
CA LEU A 192 2.51 8.83 1.35
C LEU A 192 2.26 10.23 1.91
N PRO A 193 2.37 11.33 1.14
CA PRO A 193 2.10 12.68 1.66
C PRO A 193 0.69 12.91 2.19
N ARG A 194 -0.30 12.19 1.65
CA ARG A 194 -1.73 12.38 1.94
C ARG A 194 -2.25 11.45 3.04
N LEU A 195 -1.44 10.48 3.45
CA LEU A 195 -1.79 9.49 4.44
C LEU A 195 -1.65 10.09 5.85
N PRO A 196 -2.62 9.91 6.76
CA PRO A 196 -2.45 10.30 8.16
C PRO A 196 -1.30 9.55 8.82
N ALA A 197 -0.45 10.26 9.58
CA ALA A 197 0.73 9.67 10.22
C ALA A 197 0.38 8.48 11.13
N LYS A 198 -0.73 8.57 11.87
CA LYS A 198 -1.23 7.47 12.71
C LYS A 198 -1.53 6.21 11.92
N ALA A 199 -2.15 6.34 10.74
CA ALA A 199 -2.47 5.21 9.87
C ALA A 199 -1.20 4.56 9.31
N LEU A 200 -0.19 5.38 8.93
CA LEU A 200 1.13 4.88 8.54
C LEU A 200 1.78 4.06 9.66
N VAL A 201 1.87 4.64 10.86
CA VAL A 201 2.50 3.97 12.00
C VAL A 201 1.76 2.69 12.37
N ARG A 202 0.42 2.70 12.35
CA ARG A 202 -0.39 1.49 12.60
C ARG A 202 -0.10 0.41 11.57
N CYS A 203 -0.05 0.75 10.28
CA CYS A 203 0.34 -0.16 9.21
C CYS A 203 1.72 -0.80 9.48
N LEU A 204 2.74 0.01 9.78
CA LEU A 204 4.08 -0.48 10.07
C LEU A 204 4.11 -1.37 11.32
N TYR A 205 3.33 -1.03 12.35
CA TYR A 205 3.19 -1.82 13.57
C TYR A 205 2.55 -3.19 13.28
N ASP A 206 1.46 -3.21 12.53
CA ASP A 206 0.69 -4.40 12.19
C ASP A 206 1.49 -5.36 11.29
N HIS A 207 2.33 -4.81 10.42
CA HIS A 207 3.33 -5.58 9.66
C HIS A 207 4.53 -6.02 10.49
N GLN A 208 4.57 -5.70 11.79
CA GLN A 208 5.64 -6.04 12.73
C GLN A 208 7.00 -5.40 12.37
N LEU A 209 6.97 -4.30 11.62
CA LEU A 209 8.17 -3.58 11.16
C LEU A 209 8.72 -2.63 12.22
N LEU A 210 7.88 -2.17 13.16
CA LEU A 210 8.30 -1.33 14.29
C LEU A 210 8.80 -2.14 15.50
N LYS A 211 8.57 -3.46 15.55
CA LYS A 211 8.96 -4.27 16.71
C LYS A 211 10.48 -4.51 16.70
N PRO A 212 11.26 -3.92 17.62
CA PRO A 212 12.72 -4.01 17.53
C PRO A 212 13.27 -5.42 17.75
N ARG A 213 12.51 -6.25 18.48
CA ARG A 213 12.90 -7.61 18.90
C ARG A 213 12.46 -8.71 17.95
N GLN A 214 11.55 -8.43 17.03
CA GLN A 214 10.98 -9.48 16.20
C GLN A 214 11.92 -9.78 15.03
N ALA A 215 12.15 -11.07 14.75
CA ALA A 215 12.77 -11.50 13.50
C ALA A 215 11.95 -10.98 12.32
N LEU A 216 12.56 -10.95 11.12
CA LEU A 216 11.95 -10.45 9.89
C LEU A 216 10.45 -10.80 9.79
N PRO A 217 9.63 -9.92 9.18
CA PRO A 217 8.24 -10.23 8.89
C PRO A 217 8.10 -11.64 8.30
N ASN A 218 7.10 -12.40 8.74
CA ASN A 218 6.81 -13.72 8.18
C ASN A 218 6.21 -13.56 6.78
N TRP A 219 7.09 -13.25 5.82
CA TRP A 219 6.76 -13.02 4.44
C TRP A 219 6.55 -14.36 3.74
N ARG A 220 5.38 -14.51 3.11
CA ARG A 220 4.96 -15.74 2.46
C ARG A 220 4.47 -15.43 1.06
N ARG A 221 4.42 -16.47 0.22
CA ARG A 221 3.72 -16.46 -1.06
C ARG A 221 2.68 -17.57 -1.09
N ILE A 222 1.60 -17.37 -1.84
CA ILE A 222 0.68 -18.44 -2.21
C ILE A 222 1.44 -19.38 -3.16
N GLY A 223 1.64 -20.63 -2.74
CA GLY A 223 2.53 -21.59 -3.43
C GLY A 223 2.16 -21.81 -4.90
N PRO A 224 0.90 -22.16 -5.20
CA PRO A 224 0.40 -22.32 -6.56
C PRO A 224 0.13 -21.00 -7.32
N GLY A 225 0.29 -19.84 -6.70
CA GLY A 225 0.01 -18.52 -7.30
C GLY A 225 -1.41 -18.00 -7.09
N MET A 226 -1.63 -16.73 -7.47
CA MET A 226 -2.89 -16.01 -7.25
C MET A 226 -4.05 -16.54 -8.09
N SER A 227 -3.81 -16.92 -9.35
CA SER A 227 -4.86 -17.45 -10.23
C SER A 227 -5.44 -18.75 -9.70
N HIS A 228 -4.60 -19.64 -9.16
CA HIS A 228 -5.05 -20.87 -8.52
C HIS A 228 -5.90 -20.61 -7.27
N PHE A 229 -5.55 -19.59 -6.47
CA PHE A 229 -6.37 -19.18 -5.32
C PHE A 229 -7.79 -18.78 -5.75
N ILE A 230 -7.93 -17.97 -6.80
CA ILE A 230 -9.24 -17.58 -7.33
C ILE A 230 -10.00 -18.79 -7.90
N GLN A 231 -9.32 -19.67 -8.65
CA GLN A 231 -9.94 -20.90 -9.18
C GLN A 231 -10.46 -21.79 -8.05
N THR A 232 -9.70 -21.98 -6.97
CA THR A 232 -10.10 -22.81 -5.84
C THR A 232 -11.26 -22.19 -5.06
N MET A 233 -11.29 -20.86 -4.90
CA MET A 233 -12.44 -20.15 -4.30
C MET A 233 -13.72 -20.31 -5.11
N THR A 234 -13.61 -20.29 -6.45
CA THR A 234 -14.75 -20.25 -7.37
C THR A 234 -15.19 -21.62 -7.91
N LYS A 235 -14.40 -22.68 -7.67
CA LYS A 235 -14.57 -24.03 -8.24
C LYS A 235 -16.00 -24.61 -8.16
N ASN A 236 -16.69 -24.35 -7.05
CA ASN A 236 -18.03 -24.90 -6.78
C ASN A 236 -19.14 -23.85 -6.89
N PHE A 237 -18.88 -22.72 -7.56
CA PHE A 237 -19.92 -21.73 -7.76
C PHE A 237 -20.94 -22.24 -8.80
N PRO A 238 -22.25 -22.21 -8.49
CA PRO A 238 -23.26 -22.63 -9.45
C PRO A 238 -23.32 -21.65 -10.63
N SER A 239 -23.18 -22.18 -11.85
CA SER A 239 -23.18 -21.38 -13.08
C SER A 239 -24.46 -20.55 -13.27
N SER A 240 -25.60 -21.00 -12.74
CA SER A 240 -26.88 -20.27 -12.76
C SER A 240 -26.91 -19.03 -11.85
N LYS A 241 -25.95 -18.89 -10.94
CA LYS A 241 -25.87 -17.77 -9.98
C LYS A 241 -24.70 -16.83 -10.27
N VAL A 242 -23.78 -17.20 -11.15
CA VAL A 242 -22.65 -16.37 -11.55
C VAL A 242 -22.89 -15.82 -12.96
N HIS A 243 -23.08 -14.51 -13.05
CA HIS A 243 -23.42 -13.78 -14.26
C HIS A 243 -22.18 -13.05 -14.77
N LEU A 244 -21.41 -13.72 -15.63
CA LEU A 244 -20.23 -13.15 -16.31
C LEU A 244 -20.65 -12.35 -17.54
N ARG A 245 -19.83 -11.37 -17.95
CA ARG A 245 -20.14 -10.41 -19.03
C ARG A 245 -21.43 -9.63 -18.79
N THR A 246 -21.83 -9.50 -17.52
CA THR A 246 -23.10 -8.90 -17.11
C THR A 246 -22.81 -7.66 -16.27
N ARG A 247 -22.40 -6.58 -16.94
CA ARG A 247 -22.26 -5.29 -16.26
C ARG A 247 -23.62 -4.80 -15.79
N VAL A 248 -23.73 -4.50 -14.49
CA VAL A 248 -24.89 -3.81 -13.92
C VAL A 248 -24.75 -2.32 -14.20
N GLY A 249 -25.73 -1.73 -14.89
CA GLY A 249 -25.70 -0.32 -15.28
C GLY A 249 -26.47 0.59 -14.31
N LYS A 250 -27.54 0.07 -13.69
CA LYS A 250 -28.42 0.86 -12.82
C LYS A 250 -29.12 -0.03 -11.79
N VAL A 251 -29.40 0.54 -10.62
CA VAL A 251 -30.29 -0.02 -9.61
C VAL A 251 -31.52 0.89 -9.44
N VAL A 252 -32.71 0.30 -9.42
CA VAL A 252 -33.98 0.99 -9.20
C VAL A 252 -34.69 0.34 -8.01
N GLN A 253 -35.24 1.15 -7.11
CA GLN A 253 -35.98 0.65 -5.95
C GLN A 253 -37.46 0.47 -6.30
N TYR A 254 -37.99 -0.72 -6.00
CA TYR A 254 -39.40 -1.09 -6.13
C TYR A 254 -39.93 -1.57 -4.77
N GLY A 255 -40.44 -0.63 -3.98
CA GLY A 255 -40.87 -0.89 -2.60
C GLY A 255 -39.70 -1.38 -1.73
N LYS A 256 -39.77 -2.64 -1.26
CA LYS A 256 -38.73 -3.28 -0.44
C LYS A 256 -37.69 -4.06 -1.25
N LYS A 257 -37.79 -4.07 -2.58
CA LYS A 257 -36.87 -4.78 -3.48
C LYS A 257 -36.13 -3.79 -4.36
N TYR A 258 -35.03 -4.24 -4.92
CA TYR A 258 -34.22 -3.53 -5.89
C TYR A 258 -34.21 -4.29 -7.21
N GLY A 259 -34.58 -3.61 -8.29
CA GLY A 259 -34.37 -4.07 -9.65
C GLY A 259 -32.98 -3.67 -10.11
N ILE A 260 -32.14 -4.65 -10.45
CA ILE A 260 -30.87 -4.42 -11.13
C ILE A 260 -31.12 -4.47 -12.63
N MET A 261 -30.59 -3.49 -13.36
CA MET A 261 -30.66 -3.44 -14.82
C MET A 261 -29.28 -3.75 -15.39
N THR A 262 -29.19 -4.82 -16.16
CA THR A 262 -27.94 -5.26 -16.81
C THR A 262 -27.74 -4.51 -18.12
N SER A 263 -26.50 -4.49 -18.61
CA SER A 263 -26.15 -3.94 -19.93
C SER A 263 -26.84 -4.65 -21.10
N ALA A 264 -27.34 -5.89 -20.90
CA ALA A 264 -28.14 -6.63 -21.88
C ALA A 264 -29.63 -6.23 -21.87
N GLY A 265 -30.04 -5.32 -20.97
CA GLY A 265 -31.44 -4.89 -20.82
C GLY A 265 -32.29 -5.81 -19.94
N GLU A 266 -31.70 -6.81 -19.29
CA GLU A 266 -32.41 -7.68 -18.36
C GLU A 266 -32.61 -6.98 -17.00
N GLU A 267 -33.80 -7.12 -16.43
CA GLU A 267 -34.12 -6.64 -15.10
C GLU A 267 -34.33 -7.82 -14.14
N MET A 268 -33.61 -7.81 -13.01
CA MET A 268 -33.71 -8.85 -11.99
C MET A 268 -33.94 -8.21 -10.61
N PHE A 269 -34.80 -8.84 -9.80
CA PHE A 269 -35.18 -8.30 -8.49
C PHE A 269 -34.48 -8.99 -7.33
N PHE A 270 -34.00 -8.19 -6.39
CA PHE A 270 -33.26 -8.59 -5.19
C PHE A 270 -33.78 -7.87 -3.95
N ASN A 271 -33.63 -8.48 -2.79
CA ASN A 271 -33.93 -7.87 -1.49
C ASN A 271 -32.74 -7.07 -0.96
N HIS A 272 -31.53 -7.56 -1.23
CA HIS A 272 -30.28 -6.96 -0.77
C HIS A 272 -29.29 -6.81 -1.92
N ILE A 273 -28.52 -5.72 -1.92
CA ILE A 273 -27.44 -5.49 -2.88
C ILE A 273 -26.13 -5.25 -2.13
N VAL A 274 -25.11 -6.04 -2.49
CA VAL A 274 -23.72 -5.85 -2.07
C VAL A 274 -22.95 -5.23 -3.23
N PHE A 275 -22.43 -4.03 -3.05
CA PHE A 275 -21.52 -3.38 -3.98
C PHE A 275 -20.08 -3.75 -3.66
N ALA A 276 -19.49 -4.63 -4.46
CA ALA A 276 -18.07 -5.02 -4.43
C ALA A 276 -17.27 -4.36 -5.57
N VAL A 277 -17.72 -3.18 -6.02
CA VAL A 277 -17.05 -2.31 -7.00
C VAL A 277 -16.56 -1.03 -6.30
N ASN A 278 -15.73 -0.23 -6.98
CA ASN A 278 -15.22 1.02 -6.39
C ASN A 278 -16.35 2.05 -6.15
N GLY A 279 -16.07 3.06 -5.31
CA GLY A 279 -17.06 4.07 -4.91
C GLY A 279 -17.63 4.86 -6.09
N GLN A 280 -16.79 5.21 -7.07
CA GLN A 280 -17.24 5.91 -8.28
C GLN A 280 -18.27 5.10 -9.07
N GLU A 281 -18.02 3.80 -9.25
CA GLU A 281 -18.94 2.89 -9.95
C GLU A 281 -20.21 2.66 -9.14
N THR A 282 -20.11 2.54 -7.82
CA THR A 282 -21.25 2.44 -6.91
C THR A 282 -22.20 3.62 -7.06
N ILE A 283 -21.67 4.85 -7.09
CA ILE A 283 -22.48 6.07 -7.27
C ILE A 283 -23.13 6.12 -8.65
N LYS A 284 -22.44 5.69 -9.71
CA LYS A 284 -23.03 5.62 -11.04
C LYS A 284 -24.20 4.64 -11.10
N ILE A 285 -24.03 3.46 -10.50
CA ILE A 285 -25.06 2.41 -10.48
C ILE A 285 -26.27 2.84 -9.63
N LEU A 286 -26.04 3.46 -8.47
CA LEU A 286 -27.11 3.98 -7.61
C LEU A 286 -27.84 5.17 -8.25
N GLY A 287 -27.12 6.06 -8.93
CA GLY A 287 -27.69 7.26 -9.54
C GLY A 287 -28.49 8.11 -8.55
N SER A 288 -29.78 8.35 -8.84
CA SER A 288 -30.67 9.13 -7.98
C SER A 288 -31.12 8.41 -6.71
N LEU A 289 -30.86 7.10 -6.58
CA LEU A 289 -31.22 6.31 -5.41
C LEU A 289 -30.32 6.61 -4.20
N ALA A 290 -29.09 7.09 -4.43
CA ALA A 290 -28.16 7.41 -3.36
C ALA A 290 -28.64 8.64 -2.59
N ASN A 291 -28.75 8.53 -1.27
CA ASN A 291 -29.01 9.69 -0.41
C ASN A 291 -27.73 10.54 -0.25
N GLU A 292 -27.84 11.74 0.31
CA GLU A 292 -26.69 12.65 0.41
C GLU A 292 -25.57 12.11 1.29
N GLN A 293 -25.90 11.44 2.40
CA GLN A 293 -24.91 10.82 3.29
C GLN A 293 -24.14 9.69 2.60
N GLU A 294 -24.83 8.82 1.86
CA GLU A 294 -24.21 7.76 1.05
C GLU A 294 -23.32 8.37 -0.04
N LYS A 295 -23.78 9.42 -0.73
CA LYS A 295 -22.98 10.12 -1.74
C LYS A 295 -21.71 10.70 -1.15
N GLU A 296 -21.81 11.36 -0.01
CA GLU A 296 -20.67 11.97 0.69
C GLU A 296 -19.63 10.92 1.09
N ILE A 297 -20.07 9.85 1.77
CA ILE A 297 -19.18 8.78 2.22
C ILE A 297 -18.57 8.05 1.02
N ILE A 298 -19.40 7.56 0.09
CA ILE A 298 -18.93 6.68 -1.00
C ILE A 298 -18.05 7.44 -2.01
N ARG A 299 -18.30 8.72 -2.27
CA ARG A 299 -17.41 9.53 -3.13
C ARG A 299 -16.05 9.78 -2.48
N SER A 300 -16.03 9.87 -1.16
CA SER A 300 -14.82 10.08 -0.38
C SER A 300 -13.98 8.80 -0.22
N LEU A 301 -14.53 7.63 -0.57
CA LEU A 301 -13.77 6.39 -0.71
C LEU A 301 -12.90 6.46 -1.98
N GLY A 302 -11.74 7.12 -1.83
CA GLY A 302 -10.82 7.41 -2.92
C GLY A 302 -10.33 6.15 -3.64
N SER A 303 -10.12 6.28 -4.95
CA SER A 303 -9.60 5.21 -5.77
C SER A 303 -8.69 5.75 -6.87
N THR A 304 -7.52 5.14 -7.05
CA THR A 304 -6.56 5.52 -8.09
C THR A 304 -6.59 4.52 -9.24
N ARG A 305 -6.51 5.04 -10.47
CA ARG A 305 -6.29 4.21 -11.66
C ARG A 305 -4.81 3.93 -11.80
N ASN A 306 -4.48 2.70 -12.16
CA ASN A 306 -3.13 2.22 -12.36
C ASN A 306 -3.05 1.47 -13.69
N ILE A 307 -1.94 1.64 -14.39
CA ILE A 307 -1.61 0.91 -15.61
C ILE A 307 -0.47 -0.04 -15.26
N SER A 308 -0.62 -1.32 -15.57
CA SER A 308 0.46 -2.30 -15.48
C SER A 308 0.86 -2.76 -16.87
N VAL A 309 2.16 -2.97 -17.04
CA VAL A 309 2.76 -3.47 -18.27
C VAL A 309 3.57 -4.72 -17.96
N LEU A 310 3.26 -5.83 -18.65
CA LEU A 310 4.04 -7.06 -18.65
C LEU A 310 5.07 -6.96 -19.79
N HIS A 311 6.36 -7.01 -19.47
CA HIS A 311 7.44 -6.85 -20.45
C HIS A 311 8.71 -7.62 -20.09
N SER A 312 9.65 -7.65 -21.04
CA SER A 312 11.01 -8.19 -20.88
C SER A 312 12.10 -7.14 -21.15
N ASP A 313 11.72 -5.86 -21.21
CA ASP A 313 12.63 -4.75 -21.54
C ASP A 313 13.75 -4.60 -20.47
N PRO A 314 15.03 -4.77 -20.84
CA PRO A 314 16.15 -4.64 -19.92
C PRO A 314 16.46 -3.19 -19.52
N LEU A 315 15.98 -2.18 -20.26
CA LEU A 315 16.28 -0.78 -19.96
C LEU A 315 15.60 -0.29 -18.68
N LEU A 316 14.51 -0.95 -18.27
CA LEU A 316 13.76 -0.60 -17.06
C LEU A 316 14.25 -1.31 -15.81
N MET A 317 15.20 -2.25 -15.93
CA MET A 317 15.77 -2.97 -14.79
C MET A 317 17.27 -3.18 -14.99
N PRO A 318 18.12 -2.46 -14.23
CA PRO A 318 19.55 -2.57 -14.40
C PRO A 318 20.01 -3.91 -13.84
N ASN A 319 20.52 -4.74 -14.75
CA ASN A 319 21.36 -5.91 -14.51
C ASN A 319 20.67 -7.28 -14.43
N VAL A 320 21.10 -8.19 -15.31
CA VAL A 320 20.63 -9.59 -15.41
C VAL A 320 21.46 -10.51 -14.50
N GLU A 321 22.66 -10.09 -14.09
CA GLU A 321 23.63 -10.91 -13.35
C GLU A 321 23.42 -10.93 -11.83
N ASP A 322 22.88 -9.85 -11.25
CA ASP A 322 22.36 -9.81 -9.88
C ASP A 322 20.86 -9.50 -9.98
N PRO A 323 19.96 -10.49 -9.79
CA PRO A 323 18.53 -10.29 -9.97
C PRO A 323 17.92 -9.29 -9.00
N GLY A 324 18.69 -8.76 -8.03
CA GLY A 324 18.24 -7.72 -7.14
C GLY A 324 17.04 -8.14 -6.28
N PRO A 325 16.35 -7.18 -5.64
CA PRO A 325 15.16 -7.49 -4.87
C PRO A 325 13.97 -7.81 -5.77
N ALA A 326 13.05 -8.64 -5.29
CA ALA A 326 11.83 -9.03 -6.02
C ALA A 326 10.91 -7.85 -6.39
N CYS A 327 11.09 -6.71 -5.72
CA CYS A 327 10.31 -5.48 -5.87
C CYS A 327 11.26 -4.29 -5.95
N ASN A 328 11.22 -3.56 -7.06
CA ASN A 328 12.08 -2.41 -7.33
C ASN A 328 11.24 -1.15 -7.51
N TYR A 329 11.54 -0.15 -6.68
CA TYR A 329 10.97 1.18 -6.77
C TYR A 329 11.88 2.05 -7.64
N ILE A 330 11.38 2.47 -8.79
CA ILE A 330 12.16 3.25 -9.76
C ILE A 330 11.78 4.71 -9.59
N LEU A 331 12.75 5.52 -9.17
CA LEU A 331 12.65 6.97 -9.09
C LEU A 331 12.88 7.56 -10.48
N GLY A 332 11.99 8.45 -10.89
CA GLY A 332 12.11 9.21 -12.13
C GLY A 332 13.13 10.34 -11.98
N PRO A 333 13.62 10.89 -13.11
CA PRO A 333 14.58 11.98 -13.09
C PRO A 333 14.04 13.17 -12.28
N SER A 334 14.88 13.73 -11.43
CA SER A 334 14.56 14.84 -10.53
C SER A 334 14.23 16.17 -11.24
N ASN A 335 14.41 16.21 -12.57
CA ASN A 335 14.19 17.39 -13.40
C ASN A 335 13.13 17.12 -14.47
N GLN A 336 11.87 17.42 -14.17
CA GLN A 336 10.96 18.01 -15.15
C GLN A 336 9.70 18.54 -14.47
N GLU A 337 9.44 19.81 -14.71
CA GLU A 337 8.17 20.50 -14.52
C GLU A 337 7.07 19.75 -15.29
N TRP A 338 6.48 18.71 -14.69
CA TRP A 338 5.06 18.45 -14.95
C TRP A 338 4.30 19.70 -14.45
N PRO A 339 3.23 20.19 -15.10
CA PRO A 339 2.51 21.36 -14.60
C PRO A 339 1.86 20.98 -13.28
N SER A 340 2.59 21.16 -12.19
CA SER A 340 2.10 21.02 -10.83
C SER A 340 1.20 22.21 -10.59
N SER A 341 -0.10 22.01 -10.80
CA SER A 341 -1.11 22.89 -10.24
C SER A 341 -1.15 22.69 -8.72
N SER A 342 -0.16 23.22 -8.00
CA SER A 342 -0.18 23.62 -6.58
C SER A 342 1.23 23.57 -5.97
N ASN A 343 1.56 24.60 -5.17
CA ASN A 343 2.81 24.80 -4.44
C ASN A 343 3.00 23.83 -3.25
N ASN A 344 2.91 22.51 -3.45
CA ASN A 344 3.18 21.53 -2.40
C ASN A 344 4.25 20.54 -2.83
N THR A 345 5.04 20.09 -1.85
CA THR A 345 6.15 19.13 -1.90
C THR A 345 6.19 18.26 -3.16
N THR A 346 7.27 18.40 -3.94
CA THR A 346 7.51 17.69 -5.21
C THR A 346 7.50 16.18 -5.00
N SER A 347 6.34 15.55 -5.21
CA SER A 347 6.27 14.09 -5.31
C SER A 347 7.04 13.68 -6.55
N HIS A 348 8.24 13.12 -6.36
CA HIS A 348 9.04 12.60 -7.46
C HIS A 348 8.24 11.54 -8.22
N ILE A 349 8.26 11.65 -9.56
CA ILE A 349 7.67 10.66 -10.45
C ILE A 349 8.32 9.32 -10.11
N SER A 350 7.51 8.28 -9.92
CA SER A 350 8.02 6.97 -9.53
C SER A 350 7.21 5.87 -10.20
N SER A 351 7.84 4.72 -10.36
CA SER A 351 7.20 3.51 -10.85
C SER A 351 7.64 2.30 -10.03
N LEU A 352 6.90 1.22 -10.13
CA LEU A 352 7.11 0.04 -9.31
C LEU A 352 7.20 -1.17 -10.23
N SER A 353 8.34 -1.85 -10.22
CA SER A 353 8.59 -3.01 -11.07
C SER A 353 8.83 -4.25 -10.22
N TYR A 354 8.19 -5.36 -10.58
CA TYR A 354 8.39 -6.66 -9.94
C TYR A 354 8.96 -7.67 -10.90
N ILE A 355 9.77 -8.58 -10.36
CA ILE A 355 10.35 -9.70 -11.10
C ILE A 355 9.43 -10.90 -10.97
N ALA A 356 8.63 -11.15 -12.02
CA ALA A 356 7.63 -12.19 -12.01
C ALA A 356 8.25 -13.60 -11.93
N ASN A 357 9.46 -13.79 -12.50
CA ASN A 357 10.20 -15.05 -12.37
C ASN A 357 10.32 -15.51 -10.92
N PHE A 358 10.69 -14.59 -10.05
CA PHE A 358 10.92 -14.88 -8.64
C PHE A 358 9.60 -15.11 -7.90
N LEU A 359 8.61 -14.24 -8.14
CA LEU A 359 7.34 -14.24 -7.41
C LEU A 359 6.44 -15.42 -7.77
N ASP A 360 6.38 -15.77 -9.06
CA ASP A 360 5.58 -16.88 -9.59
C ASP A 360 6.38 -18.17 -9.75
N SER A 361 7.66 -18.19 -9.37
CA SER A 361 8.56 -19.36 -9.53
C SER A 361 8.71 -19.80 -10.99
N ILE A 362 8.75 -18.85 -11.92
CA ILE A 362 8.90 -19.10 -13.36
C ILE A 362 10.39 -19.20 -13.70
N PRO A 363 10.86 -20.29 -14.34
CA PRO A 363 12.27 -20.50 -14.62
C PRO A 363 12.84 -19.50 -15.63
N SER A 364 13.71 -18.60 -15.17
CA SER A 364 14.33 -17.56 -16.02
C SER A 364 15.17 -18.13 -17.17
N HIS A 365 15.69 -19.35 -17.05
CA HIS A 365 16.46 -19.99 -18.14
C HIS A 365 15.59 -20.38 -19.35
N LEU A 366 14.28 -20.56 -19.16
CA LEU A 366 13.34 -20.85 -20.26
C LEU A 366 12.70 -19.58 -20.82
N PHE A 367 12.40 -18.61 -19.95
CA PHE A 367 11.58 -17.45 -20.30
C PHE A 367 12.34 -16.11 -20.33
N GLY A 368 13.61 -16.11 -19.98
CA GLY A 368 14.34 -14.86 -19.74
C GLY A 368 13.76 -14.07 -18.55
N PRO A 369 14.12 -12.79 -18.43
CA PRO A 369 13.55 -11.91 -17.41
C PRO A 369 12.12 -11.47 -17.76
N ILE A 370 11.24 -11.56 -16.78
CA ILE A 370 9.82 -11.19 -16.86
C ILE A 370 9.55 -10.13 -15.80
N TYR A 371 9.14 -8.95 -16.26
CA TYR A 371 8.84 -7.81 -15.41
C TYR A 371 7.38 -7.40 -15.52
N ILE A 372 6.82 -6.98 -14.39
CA ILE A 372 5.55 -6.24 -14.35
C ILE A 372 5.84 -4.88 -13.76
N THR A 373 5.71 -3.83 -14.59
CA THR A 373 5.94 -2.44 -14.17
C THR A 373 4.62 -1.69 -14.09
N LEU A 374 4.38 -1.07 -12.94
CA LEU A 374 3.20 -0.27 -12.60
C LEU A 374 3.51 1.20 -12.84
N ASN A 375 2.64 1.85 -13.60
CA ASN A 375 2.71 3.26 -13.97
C ASN A 375 4.12 3.66 -14.45
N PRO A 376 4.67 2.97 -15.47
CA PRO A 376 6.00 3.31 -16.00
C PRO A 376 5.98 4.75 -16.51
N PHE A 377 6.88 5.59 -16.00
CA PHE A 377 7.02 6.97 -16.49
C PHE A 377 7.73 7.02 -17.86
N THR A 378 8.63 6.06 -18.12
CA THR A 378 9.14 5.76 -19.45
C THR A 378 8.53 4.44 -19.89
N PRO A 379 7.70 4.40 -20.95
CA PRO A 379 7.08 3.16 -21.39
C PRO A 379 8.15 2.16 -21.86
N PRO A 380 8.01 0.85 -21.56
CA PRO A 380 8.89 -0.16 -22.12
C PRO A 380 8.85 -0.16 -23.64
N HIS A 381 9.94 -0.55 -24.28
CA HIS A 381 10.00 -0.64 -25.73
C HIS A 381 8.93 -1.62 -26.26
N PRO A 382 8.12 -1.25 -27.27
CA PRO A 382 6.95 -2.03 -27.68
C PRO A 382 7.24 -3.48 -28.07
N SER A 383 8.43 -3.78 -28.62
CA SER A 383 8.83 -5.15 -28.98
C SER A 383 9.00 -6.08 -27.78
N HIS A 384 9.16 -5.54 -26.58
CA HIS A 384 9.34 -6.30 -25.34
C HIS A 384 8.05 -6.42 -24.52
N VAL A 385 6.99 -5.73 -24.92
CA VAL A 385 5.70 -5.71 -24.22
C VAL A 385 4.84 -6.88 -24.67
N GLN A 386 4.26 -7.59 -23.71
CA GLN A 386 3.36 -8.72 -23.96
C GLN A 386 1.94 -8.50 -23.42
N GLY A 387 1.75 -7.53 -22.53
CA GLY A 387 0.43 -7.19 -22.03
C GLY A 387 0.40 -5.82 -21.36
N VAL A 388 -0.72 -5.11 -21.54
CA VAL A 388 -1.01 -3.84 -20.87
C VAL A 388 -2.44 -3.90 -20.35
N TRP A 389 -2.65 -3.54 -19.09
CA TRP A 389 -3.98 -3.49 -18.51
C TRP A 389 -4.13 -2.35 -17.52
N GLU A 390 -5.36 -1.85 -17.40
CA GLU A 390 -5.76 -0.87 -16.40
C GLU A 390 -6.50 -1.56 -15.26
N PHE A 391 -6.28 -1.10 -14.04
CA PHE A 391 -7.04 -1.50 -12.86
C PHE A 391 -7.15 -0.31 -11.90
N THR A 392 -7.94 -0.49 -10.85
CA THR A 392 -8.18 0.54 -9.84
C THR A 392 -7.90 -0.01 -8.45
N ASP A 393 -7.18 0.76 -7.65
CA ASP A 393 -6.93 0.45 -6.23
C ASP A 393 -7.57 1.49 -5.32
N PRO A 394 -7.88 1.13 -4.06
CA PRO A 394 -8.14 2.09 -3.01
C PRO A 394 -6.98 3.09 -2.89
N GLU A 395 -7.30 4.39 -2.89
CA GLU A 395 -6.34 5.46 -2.62
C GLU A 395 -6.45 5.85 -1.15
N PRO A 396 -5.45 5.52 -0.32
CA PRO A 396 -5.48 5.90 1.08
C PRO A 396 -5.16 7.39 1.23
N SER A 397 -6.03 8.10 1.96
CA SER A 397 -5.91 9.52 2.28
C SER A 397 -6.66 9.80 3.58
N ALA A 398 -6.44 10.97 4.18
CA ALA A 398 -7.24 11.38 5.34
C ALA A 398 -8.75 11.31 5.08
N GLN A 399 -9.19 11.77 3.91
CA GLN A 399 -10.60 11.74 3.51
C GLN A 399 -11.12 10.31 3.34
N THR A 400 -10.35 9.43 2.71
CA THR A 400 -10.69 8.01 2.54
C THR A 400 -10.89 7.31 3.88
N LEU A 401 -10.00 7.59 4.85
CA LEU A 401 -10.08 6.95 6.17
C LEU A 401 -11.23 7.51 7.01
N ILE A 402 -11.50 8.82 6.95
CA ILE A 402 -12.68 9.41 7.60
C ILE A 402 -13.97 8.81 7.01
N ALA A 403 -14.03 8.68 5.68
CA ALA A 403 -15.17 8.05 5.01
C ALA A 403 -15.36 6.59 5.40
N GLN A 404 -14.27 5.82 5.49
CA GLN A 404 -14.31 4.45 6.00
C GLN A 404 -14.83 4.39 7.44
N HIS A 405 -14.37 5.29 8.31
CA HIS A 405 -14.84 5.38 9.70
C HIS A 405 -16.35 5.63 9.77
N HIS A 406 -16.90 6.41 8.85
CA HIS A 406 -18.34 6.67 8.75
C HIS A 406 -19.12 5.60 7.98
N LEU A 407 -18.47 4.67 7.29
CA LEU A 407 -19.12 3.62 6.48
C LEU A 407 -20.17 2.80 7.26
N PRO A 408 -19.96 2.41 8.55
CA PRO A 408 -20.97 1.70 9.33
C PRO A 408 -22.29 2.46 9.52
N SER A 409 -22.31 3.78 9.33
CA SER A 409 -23.55 4.56 9.42
C SER A 409 -24.54 4.22 8.29
N ILE A 410 -24.04 3.88 7.10
CA ILE A 410 -24.84 3.57 5.92
C ILE A 410 -24.98 2.06 5.64
N GLN A 411 -24.14 1.21 6.24
CA GLN A 411 -24.18 -0.24 6.03
C GLN A 411 -25.49 -0.88 6.45
N ASN A 412 -26.07 -1.66 5.52
CA ASN A 412 -27.25 -2.50 5.73
C ASN A 412 -28.45 -1.78 6.38
N ARG A 413 -28.57 -0.46 6.18
CA ARG A 413 -29.72 0.30 6.72
C ARG A 413 -31.01 0.05 5.95
N ARG A 414 -30.87 -0.24 4.66
CA ARG A 414 -31.98 -0.41 3.71
C ARG A 414 -31.75 -1.54 2.72
N GLY A 415 -30.99 -2.56 3.09
CA GLY A 415 -30.64 -3.69 2.19
C GLY A 415 -29.56 -3.35 1.16
N LEU A 416 -28.68 -2.38 1.46
CA LEU A 416 -27.52 -2.04 0.65
C LEU A 416 -26.26 -2.17 1.51
N SER A 417 -25.22 -2.82 0.98
CA SER A 417 -23.91 -2.96 1.62
C SER A 417 -22.80 -2.57 0.66
N TYR A 418 -21.78 -1.89 1.16
CA TYR A 418 -20.65 -1.35 0.40
C TYR A 418 -19.34 -2.04 0.80
N GLY A 419 -18.71 -2.74 -0.13
CA GLY A 419 -17.53 -3.57 0.04
C GLY A 419 -16.21 -2.82 -0.03
N PHE A 420 -15.98 -1.89 0.88
CA PHE A 420 -14.72 -1.17 1.02
C PHE A 420 -14.02 -1.48 2.36
N CYS A 421 -12.71 -1.68 2.31
CA CYS A 421 -11.86 -1.78 3.49
C CYS A 421 -10.42 -1.41 3.11
N TRP A 422 -9.78 -0.65 3.99
CA TRP A 422 -8.35 -0.37 3.98
C TRP A 422 -7.86 -0.31 5.42
N THR A 423 -6.95 -1.22 5.77
CA THR A 423 -6.32 -1.26 7.10
C THR A 423 -4.80 -1.11 7.01
N GLY A 424 -4.28 -0.97 5.79
CA GLY A 424 -2.85 -0.92 5.52
C GLY A 424 -2.16 -2.28 5.59
N ARG A 425 -2.89 -3.39 5.75
CA ARG A 425 -2.34 -4.76 5.86
C ARG A 425 -2.12 -5.47 4.52
N GLY A 426 -2.49 -4.80 3.42
CA GLY A 426 -2.38 -5.27 2.04
C GLY A 426 -3.76 -5.48 1.39
N HIS A 427 -3.85 -5.18 0.09
CA HIS A 427 -5.13 -5.16 -0.63
C HIS A 427 -5.89 -6.50 -0.59
N LEU A 428 -5.19 -7.64 -0.56
CA LEU A 428 -5.83 -8.95 -0.54
C LEU A 428 -6.49 -9.27 0.81
N GLU A 429 -5.79 -9.03 1.92
CA GLU A 429 -6.35 -9.21 3.27
C GLU A 429 -7.55 -8.29 3.48
N ASP A 430 -7.43 -7.02 3.08
CA ASP A 430 -8.48 -6.03 3.24
C ASP A 430 -9.73 -6.40 2.41
N ALA A 431 -9.56 -6.85 1.18
CA ALA A 431 -10.67 -7.28 0.32
C ALA A 431 -11.39 -8.52 0.86
N ILE A 432 -10.63 -9.53 1.32
CA ILE A 432 -11.20 -10.74 1.94
C ILE A 432 -11.95 -10.36 3.22
N THR A 433 -11.35 -9.53 4.06
CA THR A 433 -11.96 -9.09 5.33
C THR A 433 -13.23 -8.29 5.08
N ALA A 434 -13.26 -7.40 4.08
CA ALA A 434 -14.46 -6.68 3.67
C ALA A 434 -15.58 -7.64 3.26
N GLY A 435 -15.25 -8.64 2.44
CA GLY A 435 -16.22 -9.60 1.93
C GLY A 435 -16.82 -10.48 3.03
N LEU A 436 -15.96 -10.97 3.95
CA LEU A 436 -16.38 -11.72 5.14
C LEU A 436 -17.21 -10.86 6.09
N ARG A 437 -16.82 -9.59 6.30
CA ARG A 437 -17.55 -8.66 7.18
C ARG A 437 -18.99 -8.48 6.70
N ILE A 438 -19.21 -8.22 5.41
CA ILE A 438 -20.55 -8.08 4.85
C ILE A 438 -21.34 -9.38 5.00
N ALA A 439 -20.75 -10.51 4.61
CA ALA A 439 -21.43 -11.79 4.69
C ALA A 439 -21.89 -12.12 6.13
N ILE A 440 -21.03 -11.88 7.12
CA ILE A 440 -21.29 -12.22 8.52
C ILE A 440 -22.19 -11.18 9.20
N GLN A 441 -21.82 -9.90 9.14
CA GLN A 441 -22.48 -8.84 9.91
C GLN A 441 -23.79 -8.39 9.26
N ASP A 442 -23.86 -8.32 7.92
CA ASP A 442 -25.04 -7.79 7.23
C ASP A 442 -26.04 -8.90 6.88
N LEU A 443 -25.54 -10.11 6.62
CA LEU A 443 -26.34 -11.22 6.06
C LEU A 443 -26.29 -12.50 6.92
N GLY A 444 -25.66 -12.45 8.10
CA GLY A 444 -25.71 -13.55 9.09
C GLY A 444 -25.03 -14.85 8.65
N ALA A 445 -24.07 -14.80 7.72
CA ALA A 445 -23.29 -15.97 7.34
C ALA A 445 -22.37 -16.45 8.48
N GLU A 446 -22.11 -17.76 8.51
CA GLU A 446 -21.10 -18.35 9.39
C GLU A 446 -19.85 -18.70 8.60
N ALA A 447 -18.71 -18.12 8.99
CA ALA A 447 -17.42 -18.49 8.41
C ALA A 447 -16.89 -19.77 9.08
N PRO A 448 -16.19 -20.65 8.33
CA PRO A 448 -15.67 -21.91 8.86
C PRO A 448 -14.44 -21.75 9.77
N PHE A 449 -14.02 -20.52 10.02
CA PHE A 449 -12.90 -20.16 10.89
C PHE A 449 -13.20 -18.82 11.56
N HIS A 450 -12.47 -18.52 12.64
CA HIS A 450 -12.62 -17.25 13.35
C HIS A 450 -12.09 -16.08 12.51
N VAL A 451 -12.98 -15.18 12.10
CA VAL A 451 -12.63 -13.96 11.35
C VAL A 451 -12.16 -12.88 12.31
N LYS A 452 -11.01 -12.27 12.02
CA LYS A 452 -10.48 -11.14 12.78
C LYS A 452 -10.86 -9.84 12.07
N PHE A 453 -11.73 -9.05 12.68
CA PHE A 453 -12.03 -7.71 12.22
C PHE A 453 -11.00 -6.74 12.82
N HIS A 454 -10.17 -6.16 11.95
CA HIS A 454 -9.21 -5.14 12.35
C HIS A 454 -9.92 -3.82 12.67
N GLN A 455 -9.37 -3.09 13.64
CA GLN A 455 -9.84 -1.75 14.00
C GLN A 455 -9.61 -0.77 12.86
N ASP A 456 -10.40 0.29 12.86
CA ASP A 456 -10.20 1.40 11.94
C ASP A 456 -8.81 2.04 12.20
N PRO A 457 -7.99 2.31 11.17
CA PRO A 457 -6.72 3.00 11.33
C PRO A 457 -6.82 4.35 12.08
N LEU A 458 -7.98 5.00 12.09
CA LEU A 458 -8.22 6.25 12.81
C LEU A 458 -8.61 6.06 14.27
N GLU A 459 -9.19 4.91 14.65
CA GLU A 459 -9.65 4.67 16.02
C GLU A 459 -8.48 4.70 17.01
N ALA A 460 -8.68 5.33 18.16
CA ALA A 460 -7.77 5.17 19.30
C ALA A 460 -7.86 3.72 19.77
N ALA A 461 -6.73 3.12 20.13
CA ALA A 461 -6.65 1.76 20.65
C ALA A 461 -7.50 1.64 21.93
N THR A 462 -8.79 1.34 21.78
CA THR A 462 -9.72 1.16 22.90
C THR A 462 -9.73 -0.28 23.39
N SER A 463 -9.12 -1.22 22.66
CA SER A 463 -9.23 -2.66 22.96
C SER A 463 -7.93 -3.46 22.86
N GLU A 464 -6.88 -2.97 22.21
CA GLU A 464 -5.56 -3.61 22.26
C GLU A 464 -4.66 -2.80 23.20
N GLN A 465 -4.05 -3.48 24.18
CA GLN A 465 -3.07 -2.82 25.05
C GLN A 465 -2.02 -2.12 24.18
N PRO A 466 -1.64 -0.87 24.52
CA PRO A 466 -0.55 -0.19 23.82
C PRO A 466 0.67 -1.10 23.79
N PRO A 467 1.51 -1.03 22.76
CA PRO A 467 2.63 -1.95 22.61
C PRO A 467 3.47 -1.95 23.88
N SER A 468 3.49 -3.06 24.62
CA SER A 468 4.24 -3.13 25.88
C SER A 468 5.74 -3.16 25.58
N LEU A 469 6.35 -1.98 25.59
CA LEU A 469 7.79 -1.82 25.47
C LEU A 469 8.44 -2.34 26.75
N GLY A 470 9.36 -3.29 26.62
CA GLY A 470 10.06 -3.83 27.79
C GLY A 470 11.11 -2.87 28.31
N LEU A 471 11.60 -3.08 29.54
CA LEU A 471 12.63 -2.26 30.20
C LEU A 471 13.82 -1.93 29.28
N ARG A 472 14.33 -2.93 28.56
CA ARG A 472 15.46 -2.75 27.61
C ARG A 472 15.12 -1.81 26.46
N ASP A 473 13.90 -1.85 25.93
CA ASP A 473 13.49 -0.98 24.83
C ASP A 473 13.42 0.46 25.33
N ASN A 474 12.91 0.67 26.55
CA ASN A 474 12.90 1.98 27.21
C ASN A 474 14.32 2.52 27.45
N VAL A 475 15.26 1.67 27.89
CA VAL A 475 16.68 2.07 28.02
C VAL A 475 17.26 2.51 26.67
N ILE A 476 17.03 1.74 25.61
CA ILE A 476 17.50 2.09 24.26
C ILE A 476 16.86 3.41 23.79
N ARG A 477 15.56 3.60 24.01
CA ARG A 477 14.85 4.84 23.69
C ARG A 477 15.43 6.03 24.43
N THR A 478 15.74 5.89 25.71
CA THR A 478 16.42 6.94 26.49
C THR A 478 17.79 7.28 25.90
N ILE A 479 18.60 6.28 25.55
CA ILE A 479 19.91 6.49 24.92
C ILE A 479 19.75 7.24 23.57
N ILE A 480 18.83 6.80 22.72
CA ILE A 480 18.55 7.44 21.42
C ILE A 480 18.13 8.90 21.62
N ARG A 481 17.22 9.18 22.56
CA ARG A 481 16.78 10.55 22.88
C ARG A 481 17.94 11.42 23.40
N LEU A 482 18.81 10.89 24.26
CA LEU A 482 19.99 11.61 24.76
C LEU A 482 20.97 11.94 23.64
N ILE A 483 21.22 11.00 22.72
CA ILE A 483 22.07 11.24 21.53
C ILE A 483 21.46 12.35 20.66
N HIS A 484 20.15 12.32 20.44
CA HIS A 484 19.48 13.34 19.64
C HIS A 484 19.55 14.73 20.29
N VAL A 485 19.29 14.83 21.60
CA VAL A 485 19.45 16.08 22.36
C VAL A 485 20.89 16.60 22.26
N TYR A 486 21.89 15.71 22.37
CA TYR A 486 23.30 16.09 22.23
C TYR A 486 23.61 16.66 20.83
N ILE A 487 23.07 16.05 19.76
CA ILE A 487 23.22 16.54 18.38
C ILE A 487 22.58 17.91 18.22
N LEU A 488 21.39 18.14 18.78
CA LEU A 488 20.72 19.44 18.73
C LEU A 488 21.52 20.53 19.46
N ILE A 489 22.08 20.21 20.63
CA ILE A 489 22.97 21.12 21.37
C ILE A 489 24.21 21.45 20.53
N LEU A 490 24.85 20.46 19.91
CA LEU A 490 26.01 20.67 19.06
C LEU A 490 25.68 21.57 17.85
N ARG A 491 24.53 21.34 17.19
CA ARG A 491 24.05 22.21 16.09
C ARG A 491 23.81 23.64 16.57
N LEU A 492 23.17 23.82 17.72
CA LEU A 492 22.93 25.13 18.31
C LEU A 492 24.26 25.86 18.60
N VAL A 493 25.24 25.17 19.18
CA VAL A 493 26.58 25.70 19.43
C VAL A 493 27.26 26.10 18.13
N LEU A 494 27.19 25.28 17.07
CA LEU A 494 27.76 25.61 15.76
C LEU A 494 27.09 26.83 15.12
N VAL A 495 25.76 26.97 15.24
CA VAL A 495 25.03 28.15 14.76
C VAL A 495 25.46 29.40 15.54
N LEU A 496 25.55 29.31 16.87
CA LEU A 496 26.03 30.40 17.72
C LEU A 496 27.48 30.79 17.38
N LEU A 497 28.35 29.81 17.13
CA LEU A 497 29.74 30.04 16.70
C LEU A 497 29.83 30.71 15.33
N ARG A 498 28.92 30.39 14.40
CA ARG A 498 28.82 31.05 13.08
C ARG A 498 28.20 32.44 13.16
N ALA A 499 27.32 32.69 14.14
CA ALA A 499 26.68 33.98 14.37
C ALA A 499 27.58 34.99 15.08
N LEU A 500 28.72 34.57 15.65
CA LEU A 500 29.72 35.47 16.21
C LEU A 500 30.44 36.25 15.09
N PRO A 501 30.29 37.59 15.01
CA PRO A 501 31.04 38.38 14.06
C PRO A 501 32.50 38.51 14.53
N GLY A 502 33.44 38.00 13.72
CA GLY A 502 34.80 38.50 13.71
C GLY A 502 35.84 37.79 14.59
N ALA A 503 36.23 36.57 14.21
CA ALA A 503 37.58 36.06 14.47
C ALA A 503 38.45 36.02 13.19
N ALA A 504 37.83 35.92 12.01
CA ALA A 504 38.55 35.92 10.73
C ALA A 504 39.01 37.32 10.27
N ALA A 505 38.38 38.40 10.73
CA ALA A 505 38.72 39.78 10.35
C ALA A 505 39.95 40.33 11.12
N LYS A 506 40.19 39.89 12.36
CA LYS A 506 41.34 40.37 13.17
C LYS A 506 42.67 39.68 12.84
N ALA A 507 42.63 38.50 12.20
CA ALA A 507 43.84 37.82 11.73
C ALA A 507 44.40 38.42 10.42
N LYS A 508 43.55 38.99 9.57
CA LYS A 508 43.95 39.59 8.28
C LYS A 508 44.58 40.99 8.40
N ALA A 509 44.45 41.64 9.55
CA ALA A 509 45.02 42.97 9.82
C ALA A 509 46.45 42.95 10.42
N ARG A 510 46.97 41.77 10.80
CA ARG A 510 48.32 41.63 11.39
C ARG A 510 49.37 40.99 10.48
N LEU A 511 49.02 40.68 9.22
CA LEU A 511 49.93 40.11 8.22
C LEU A 511 49.87 40.93 6.91
N ARG A 512 50.51 42.11 6.93
CA ARG A 512 51.12 42.72 5.74
C ARG A 512 52.50 43.25 6.15
N PRO A 513 53.59 42.52 5.89
CA PRO A 513 54.91 43.13 5.86
C PRO A 513 55.12 43.84 4.50
N MET A 514 55.96 44.86 4.58
CA MET A 514 56.57 45.65 3.51
C MET A 514 56.69 44.95 2.15
N CYS A 515 56.13 45.57 1.10
CA CYS A 515 56.70 45.55 -0.24
C CYS A 515 56.11 46.69 -1.09
N ASN A 516 57.02 47.39 -1.77
CA ASN A 516 56.85 48.24 -2.97
C ASN A 516 56.47 49.71 -2.79
N ALA A 517 57.50 50.54 -2.61
CA ALA A 517 57.59 51.86 -3.24
C ALA A 517 59.05 52.19 -3.60
N ILE A 518 59.64 51.40 -4.50
CA ILE A 518 60.76 51.84 -5.35
C ILE A 518 60.42 51.40 -6.77
N THR A 519 59.84 52.30 -7.56
CA THR A 519 60.12 52.39 -9.00
C THR A 519 59.54 53.69 -9.57
N THR A 520 60.42 54.39 -10.29
CA THR A 520 60.20 55.42 -11.31
C THR A 520 59.78 56.83 -10.86
N GLY A 521 60.78 57.71 -10.81
CA GLY A 521 60.60 59.14 -11.00
C GLY A 521 60.45 59.53 -12.47
N LYS A 522 59.79 60.67 -12.69
CA LYS A 522 59.96 61.60 -13.83
C LYS A 522 59.08 62.84 -13.55
N THR A 523 59.72 63.96 -13.19
CA THR A 523 59.44 65.34 -13.66
C THR A 523 60.42 66.29 -12.96
N SER A 524 61.53 66.58 -13.66
CA SER A 524 62.32 67.82 -13.78
C SER A 524 63.80 67.49 -13.94
#